data_AF-E3C7V7-F1
#
_entry.id   AF-E3C7V7-F1
#
_cell.length_a   1.000
_cell.length_b   1.000
_cell.length_c   1.000
_cell.angle_alpha   90.00
_cell.angle_beta   90.00
_cell.angle_gamma   90.00
#
_symmetry.space_group_name_H-M   'P 1'
#
loop_
_entity.id
_entity.type
_entity.pdbx_description
1 polymer ?
#
loop_
_entity_poly.entity_id
_entity_poly.type
_entity_poly.pdbx_seq_one_letter_code
_entity_poly.pdbx_strand_id
1 'polypeptide(L)'
;MVREGIAAVDKIYLPDNIRVSVLYDLRDQKGVTTMRDFWKQWSISNHNDEFTPEERDLERQALLWAFRAERNYLNMVAQREGLHQYLFELYNEVLLSESILIDPQSSLN
;
A
#
# COMPACT_ATOMS: atom_id res chain seq x y z
N MET A 1 -5.67 -8.51 6.15
CA MET A 1 -4.77 -7.56 5.47
C MET A 1 -5.52 -6.28 5.16
N VAL A 2 -6.20 -6.10 4.02
CA VAL A 2 -6.91 -4.86 3.63
C VAL A 2 -7.74 -4.17 4.74
N ARG A 3 -8.47 -4.95 5.54
CA ARG A 3 -9.22 -4.40 6.69
C ARG A 3 -8.35 -3.67 7.72
N GLU A 4 -7.14 -4.17 7.96
CA GLU A 4 -6.17 -3.56 8.88
C GLU A 4 -5.56 -2.30 8.29
N GLY A 5 -5.32 -2.27 6.97
CA GLY A 5 -4.90 -1.05 6.27
C GLY A 5 -5.94 0.06 6.35
N ILE A 6 -7.21 -0.26 6.08
CA ILE A 6 -8.35 0.67 6.25
C ILE A 6 -8.44 1.16 7.70
N ALA A 7 -8.39 0.25 8.67
CA ALA A 7 -8.46 0.61 10.09
C ALA A 7 -7.26 1.48 10.55
N ALA A 8 -6.11 1.39 9.88
CA ALA A 8 -4.96 2.24 10.14
C ALA A 8 -5.15 3.65 9.54
N VAL A 9 -5.75 3.76 8.36
CA VAL A 9 -6.10 5.04 7.71
C VAL A 9 -7.19 5.79 8.47
N ASP A 10 -8.14 5.08 9.07
CA ASP A 10 -9.18 5.69 9.92
C ASP A 10 -8.62 6.34 11.20
N LYS A 11 -7.39 5.98 11.60
CA LYS A 11 -6.71 6.54 12.79
C LYS A 11 -5.87 7.79 12.50
N ILE A 12 -5.73 8.19 11.23
CA ILE A 12 -4.94 9.36 10.84
C ILE A 12 -5.82 10.44 10.21
N TYR A 13 -5.37 11.69 10.34
CA TYR A 13 -5.97 12.80 9.62
C TYR A 13 -5.55 12.76 8.15
N LEU A 14 -6.53 12.90 7.25
CA LEU A 14 -6.37 13.08 5.82
C LEU A 14 -7.49 14.00 5.32
N PRO A 15 -7.20 14.91 4.37
CA PRO A 15 -8.21 15.60 3.57
C PRO A 15 -9.18 14.60 2.92
N ASP A 16 -10.44 15.01 2.73
CA ASP A 16 -11.51 14.11 2.28
C ASP A 16 -11.25 13.51 0.89
N ASN A 17 -10.74 14.30 -0.06
CA ASN A 17 -10.37 13.84 -1.40
C ASN A 17 -9.29 12.75 -1.34
N ILE A 18 -8.25 12.96 -0.54
CA ILE A 18 -7.15 12.00 -0.35
C ILE A 18 -7.63 10.76 0.37
N ARG A 19 -8.47 10.90 1.41
CA ARG A 19 -9.05 9.76 2.12
C ARG A 19 -9.85 8.87 1.18
N VAL A 20 -10.69 9.46 0.31
CA VAL A 20 -11.47 8.71 -0.67
C VAL A 20 -10.55 7.95 -1.63
N SER A 21 -9.49 8.60 -2.13
CA SER A 21 -8.50 7.97 -3.00
C SER A 21 -7.81 6.77 -2.33
N VAL A 22 -7.23 6.99 -1.16
CA VAL A 22 -6.52 5.96 -0.38
C VAL A 22 -7.43 4.77 -0.06
N LEU A 23 -8.69 5.03 0.31
CA LEU A 23 -9.65 3.96 0.60
C LEU A 23 -10.12 3.22 -0.66
N TYR A 24 -10.19 3.89 -1.81
CA TYR A 24 -10.46 3.25 -3.09
C TYR A 24 -9.31 2.30 -3.44
N ASP A 25 -8.09 2.80 -3.40
CA ASP A 25 -6.84 2.07 -3.64
C ASP A 25 -6.71 0.83 -2.74
N LEU A 26 -6.95 0.97 -1.44
CA LEU A 26 -6.93 -0.15 -0.50
C LEU A 26 -7.99 -1.22 -0.81
N ARG A 27 -9.16 -0.81 -1.30
CA ARG A 27 -10.23 -1.76 -1.66
C ARG A 27 -9.93 -2.47 -2.97
N ASP A 28 -9.31 -1.78 -3.92
CA ASP A 28 -8.97 -2.31 -5.24
C ASP A 28 -7.87 -3.38 -5.18
N GLN A 29 -7.00 -3.34 -4.16
CA GLN A 29 -6.01 -4.40 -3.88
C GLN A 29 -6.60 -5.81 -3.80
N LYS A 30 -7.88 -5.95 -3.43
CA LYS A 30 -8.56 -7.26 -3.43
C LYS A 30 -8.67 -7.90 -4.81
N GLY A 31 -8.60 -7.10 -5.88
CA GLY A 31 -8.74 -7.54 -7.26
C GLY A 31 -7.42 -7.87 -7.97
N VAL A 32 -6.26 -7.59 -7.35
CA VAL A 32 -4.95 -7.67 -8.01
C VAL A 32 -4.21 -8.95 -7.62
N THR A 33 -3.52 -9.57 -8.58
CA THR A 33 -2.78 -10.83 -8.40
C THR A 33 -1.56 -10.69 -7.49
N THR A 34 -0.91 -9.51 -7.49
CA THR A 34 0.23 -9.17 -6.63
C THR A 34 0.22 -7.68 -6.25
N MET A 35 0.72 -7.33 -5.06
CA MET A 35 1.00 -5.97 -4.59
C MET A 35 1.97 -5.22 -5.51
N ARG A 36 2.92 -5.93 -6.13
CA ARG A 36 3.83 -5.34 -7.13
C ARG A 36 3.04 -4.79 -8.34
N ASP A 37 2.07 -5.55 -8.84
CA ASP A 37 1.27 -5.14 -9.98
C ASP A 37 0.36 -3.97 -9.63
N PHE A 38 -0.21 -3.97 -8.41
CA PHE A 38 -0.98 -2.85 -7.88
C PHE A 38 -0.17 -1.54 -7.93
N TRP A 39 1.11 -1.54 -7.53
CA TRP A 39 1.92 -0.32 -7.55
C TRP A 39 2.41 0.11 -8.93
N LYS A 40 2.66 -0.83 -9.82
CA LYS A 40 2.89 -0.48 -11.23
C LYS A 40 1.66 0.24 -11.78
N GLN A 41 0.46 -0.28 -11.50
CA GLN A 41 -0.79 0.33 -11.94
C GLN A 41 -1.04 1.67 -11.26
N TRP A 42 -0.82 1.79 -9.95
CA TRP A 42 -0.96 3.03 -9.21
C TRP A 42 0.04 4.10 -9.66
N SER A 43 1.31 3.75 -9.89
CA SER A 43 2.31 4.71 -10.38
C SER A 43 1.97 5.27 -11.77
N ILE A 44 1.39 4.42 -12.62
CA ILE A 44 0.87 4.79 -13.94
C ILE A 44 -0.41 5.63 -13.82
N SER A 45 -1.33 5.27 -12.93
CA SER A 45 -2.65 5.92 -12.75
C SER A 45 -2.56 7.25 -12.01
N ASN A 46 -1.68 7.36 -11.01
CA ASN A 46 -1.46 8.57 -10.22
C ASN A 46 -0.66 9.64 -10.98
N HIS A 47 -0.28 9.38 -12.25
CA HIS A 47 0.22 10.42 -13.15
C HIS A 47 -0.88 11.32 -13.72
N ASN A 48 -2.16 11.09 -13.38
CA ASN A 48 -3.26 11.95 -13.79
C ASN A 48 -3.32 13.24 -12.93
N ASP A 49 -3.53 14.39 -13.58
CA ASP A 49 -3.39 15.78 -13.10
C ASP A 49 -4.38 16.22 -11.99
N GLU A 50 -4.97 15.31 -11.20
CA GLU A 50 -6.04 15.66 -10.24
C GLU A 50 -5.54 16.12 -8.86
N PHE A 51 -4.29 15.84 -8.49
CA PHE A 51 -3.71 16.19 -7.19
C PHE A 51 -2.49 17.10 -7.29
N THR A 52 -2.35 18.04 -6.35
CA THR A 52 -1.11 18.81 -6.22
C THR A 52 0.05 17.92 -5.77
N PRO A 53 1.32 18.33 -5.98
CA PRO A 53 2.47 17.56 -5.49
C PRO A 53 2.39 17.23 -3.99
N GLU A 54 1.89 18.15 -3.17
CA GLU A 54 1.71 17.97 -1.73
C GLU A 54 0.61 16.95 -1.40
N GLU A 55 -0.50 16.98 -2.13
CA GLU A 55 -1.59 16.01 -1.97
C GLU A 55 -1.15 14.60 -2.37
N ARG A 56 -0.37 14.48 -3.46
CA ARG A 56 0.22 13.21 -3.91
C ARG A 56 1.21 12.63 -2.90
N ASP A 57 1.99 13.50 -2.25
CA ASP A 57 2.91 13.05 -1.21
C ASP A 57 2.14 12.58 0.03
N LEU A 58 1.09 13.30 0.42
CA LEU A 58 0.24 12.91 1.54
C LEU A 58 -0.53 11.61 1.28
N GLU A 59 -1.05 11.42 0.07
CA GLU A 59 -1.64 10.15 -0.37
C GLU A 59 -0.63 9.00 -0.27
N ARG A 60 0.59 9.21 -0.78
CA ARG A 60 1.68 8.23 -0.71
C ARG A 60 2.01 7.85 0.74
N GLN A 61 2.13 8.84 1.61
CA GLN A 61 2.40 8.61 3.04
C GLN A 61 1.26 7.84 3.72
N ALA A 62 0.00 8.15 3.39
CA ALA A 62 -1.16 7.44 3.91
C ALA A 62 -1.19 5.97 3.47
N LEU A 63 -0.85 5.72 2.21
CA LEU A 63 -0.73 4.36 1.68
C LEU A 63 0.39 3.59 2.38
N LEU A 64 1.60 4.16 2.52
CA LEU A 64 2.70 3.55 3.29
C LEU A 64 2.27 3.18 4.72
N TRP A 65 1.52 4.07 5.37
CA TRP A 65 0.99 3.84 6.71
C TRP A 65 0.06 2.62 6.76
N ALA A 66 -0.87 2.53 5.81
CA ALA A 66 -1.80 1.40 5.70
C ALA A 66 -1.04 0.07 5.52
N PHE A 67 -0.05 0.02 4.62
CA PHE A 67 0.71 -1.19 4.34
C PHE A 67 1.57 -1.66 5.49
N ARG A 68 2.11 -0.72 6.27
CA ARG A 68 2.83 -1.09 7.48
C ARG A 68 1.92 -1.84 8.45
N ALA A 69 0.66 -1.41 8.60
CA ALA A 69 -0.31 -2.11 9.44
C ALA A 69 -0.66 -3.50 8.89
N GLU A 70 -0.86 -3.60 7.57
CA GLU A 70 -1.11 -4.85 6.88
C GLU A 70 0.01 -5.88 7.05
N ARG A 71 1.26 -5.44 6.89
CA ARG A 71 2.45 -6.27 7.09
C ARG A 71 2.57 -6.75 8.53
N ASN A 72 2.30 -5.88 9.51
CA ASN A 72 2.32 -6.25 10.92
C ASN A 72 1.26 -7.32 11.22
N TYR A 73 0.07 -7.19 10.64
CA TYR A 73 -0.99 -8.20 10.78
C TYR A 73 -0.59 -9.54 10.17
N LEU A 74 -0.02 -9.53 8.97
CA LEU A 74 0.45 -10.75 8.32
C LEU A 74 1.54 -11.45 9.14
N ASN A 75 2.51 -10.69 9.67
CA ASN A 75 3.54 -11.21 10.58
C ASN A 75 2.94 -11.92 11.81
N MET A 76 1.91 -11.33 12.42
CA MET A 76 1.20 -11.94 13.54
C MET A 76 0.54 -13.27 13.14
N VAL A 77 -0.17 -13.30 12.00
CA VAL A 77 -0.83 -14.51 11.50
C VAL A 77 0.21 -15.61 11.19
N ALA A 78 1.35 -15.25 10.60
CA ALA A 78 2.45 -16.18 10.31
C ALA A 78 2.96 -16.92 11.53
N GLN A 79 3.23 -16.16 12.59
CA GLN A 79 3.79 -16.67 13.83
C GLN A 79 2.79 -17.61 14.51
N ARG A 80 1.50 -17.29 14.41
CA ARG A 80 0.42 -18.09 14.96
C ARG A 80 0.22 -19.41 14.21
N GLU A 81 0.24 -19.37 12.88
CA GLU A 81 -0.12 -20.51 12.03
C GLU A 81 1.11 -21.33 11.55
N GLY A 82 2.33 -20.92 11.89
CA GLY A 82 3.57 -21.60 11.47
C GLY A 82 3.90 -21.48 9.98
N LEU A 83 3.28 -20.53 9.28
CA LEU A 83 3.36 -20.35 7.81
C LEU A 83 4.54 -19.48 7.36
N HIS A 84 5.72 -19.70 7.94
CA HIS A 84 6.88 -18.82 7.74
C HIS A 84 7.33 -18.65 6.28
N GLN A 85 7.22 -19.69 5.46
CA GLN A 85 7.69 -19.67 4.07
C GLN A 85 6.80 -18.81 3.16
N TYR A 86 5.48 -18.96 3.26
CA TYR A 86 4.52 -18.13 2.51
C TYR A 86 4.59 -16.67 2.95
N LEU A 87 4.97 -16.43 4.20
CA LEU A 87 5.07 -15.08 4.70
C LEU A 87 6.27 -14.31 4.18
N PHE A 88 7.40 -14.97 3.93
CA PHE A 88 8.57 -14.32 3.34
C PHE A 88 8.28 -13.78 1.94
N GLU A 89 7.50 -14.52 1.14
CA GLU A 89 7.07 -14.09 -0.20
C GLU A 89 6.20 -12.83 -0.11
N LEU A 90 5.17 -12.87 0.73
CA LEU A 90 4.25 -11.74 0.92
C LEU A 90 4.93 -10.52 1.57
N TYR A 91 5.89 -10.75 2.47
CA TYR A 91 6.70 -9.70 3.10
C TYR A 91 7.62 -9.01 2.09
N ASN A 92 8.28 -9.79 1.22
CA ASN A 92 9.08 -9.25 0.11
C ASN A 92 8.20 -8.44 -0.85
N GLU A 93 6.98 -8.89 -1.09
CA GLU A 93 6.01 -8.20 -1.95
C GLU A 93 5.64 -6.81 -1.39
N VAL A 94 5.34 -6.73 -0.08
CA VAL A 94 5.02 -5.46 0.59
C VAL A 94 6.26 -4.56 0.70
N LEU A 95 7.45 -5.11 0.93
CA LEU A 95 8.70 -4.32 0.95
C LEU A 95 9.04 -3.73 -0.43
N LEU A 96 8.91 -4.54 -1.48
CA LEU A 96 9.19 -4.07 -2.83
C LEU A 96 8.20 -2.97 -3.25
N SER A 97 6.95 -3.14 -2.84
CA SER A 97 5.89 -2.15 -2.96
C SER A 97 6.24 -0.82 -2.27
N GLU A 98 6.73 -0.88 -1.03
CA GLU A 98 7.27 0.29 -0.33
C GLU A 98 8.47 0.92 -1.06
N SER A 99 9.35 0.12 -1.68
CA SER A 99 10.49 0.65 -2.43
C SER A 99 10.09 1.40 -3.71
N ILE A 100 9.06 0.91 -4.43
CA ILE A 100 8.53 1.57 -5.63
C ILE A 100 7.94 2.93 -5.27
N LEU A 101 7.35 3.06 -4.09
CA LEU A 101 6.84 4.33 -3.60
C LEU A 101 7.94 5.32 -3.22
N ILE A 102 9.00 4.84 -2.58
CA ILE A 102 10.13 5.68 -2.14
C ILE A 102 10.90 6.19 -3.36
N ASP A 103 11.13 5.33 -4.35
CA ASP A 103 11.79 5.69 -5.60
C ASP A 103 11.13 5.00 -6.81
N PRO A 104 10.13 5.66 -7.43
CA PRO A 104 9.46 5.13 -8.60
C PRO A 104 10.39 4.91 -9.80
N GLN A 105 11.52 5.62 -9.86
CA GLN A 105 12.48 5.57 -10.98
C GLN A 105 13.55 4.50 -10.78
N SER A 106 13.90 4.14 -9.54
CA SER A 106 14.85 3.07 -9.23
C SER A 106 14.37 1.67 -9.60
N SER A 107 13.05 1.45 -9.69
CA SER A 107 12.46 0.12 -9.86
C SER A 107 12.26 -0.32 -11.32
N LEU A 108 12.63 0.54 -12.28
CA LEU A 108 12.47 0.33 -13.73
C LEU A 108 13.77 0.00 -14.49
N ASN A 109 14.89 -0.22 -13.78
CA ASN A 109 16.17 -0.68 -14.36
C ASN A 109 16.47 -2.14 -14.01
#